data_AF-A0A1I0BN33-F1
#
_entry.id   AF-A0A1I0BN33-F1
#
_cell.length_a   1.000
_cell.length_b   1.000
_cell.length_c   1.000
_cell.angle_alpha   90.00
_cell.angle_beta   90.00
_cell.angle_gamma   90.00
#
_symmetry.space_group_name_H-M   'P 1'
#
loop_
_entity.id
_entity.type
_entity.pdbx_description
1 polymer ?
#
loop_
_entity_poly.entity_id
_entity_poly.type
_entity_poly.pdbx_seq_one_letter_code
_entity_poly.pdbx_strand_id
1 'polypeptide(L)'
;MEIPFDLNLDYTYAESIRQQHEARAAQDLISELEDKVGSALGLVMQRHGVLPAVGDRVEVDSEWLVISARTFGQDGSVWLSVQPFAG
;
A
#
# COMPACT_ATOMS: atom_id res chain seq x y z
N MET A 1 12.42 14.65 -8.16
CA MET A 1 12.64 13.33 -8.79
C MET A 1 11.39 12.53 -8.52
N GLU A 2 10.65 12.12 -9.55
CA GLU A 2 9.49 11.27 -9.39
C GLU A 2 9.94 9.82 -9.54
N ILE A 3 9.62 8.97 -8.55
CA ILE A 3 9.92 7.54 -8.60
C ILE A 3 8.59 6.86 -8.93
N PRO A 4 8.42 6.25 -10.12
CA PRO A 4 7.19 5.54 -10.44
C PRO A 4 7.02 4.35 -9.50
N PHE A 5 5.84 4.19 -8.94
CA PHE A 5 5.52 3.06 -8.08
C PHE A 5 4.09 2.59 -8.24
N ASP A 6 3.92 1.28 -8.02
CA ASP A 6 2.64 0.61 -7.90
C ASP A 6 2.50 0.06 -6.48
N LEU A 7 1.26 -0.08 -6.03
CA LEU A 7 0.92 -0.53 -4.70
C LEU A 7 -0.21 -1.54 -4.76
N ASN A 8 -0.07 -2.64 -4.03
CA ASN A 8 -1.19 -3.51 -3.70
C ASN A 8 -1.25 -3.77 -2.19
N LEU A 9 -2.40 -4.22 -1.71
CA LEU A 9 -2.44 -4.85 -0.38
C LEU A 9 -1.66 -6.17 -0.38
N ASP A 10 -1.07 -6.51 0.77
CA ASP A 10 -0.52 -7.83 1.02
C ASP A 10 -1.59 -8.89 0.73
N TYR A 11 -1.18 -10.02 0.13
CA TYR A 11 -2.10 -11.09 -0.23
C TYR A 11 -2.95 -11.55 0.95
N THR A 12 -2.34 -11.73 2.13
CA THR A 12 -3.04 -12.19 3.34
C THR A 12 -4.05 -11.15 3.81
N TYR A 13 -3.69 -9.88 3.71
CA TYR A 13 -4.58 -8.79 4.09
C TYR A 13 -5.76 -8.68 3.13
N ALA A 14 -5.50 -8.65 1.82
CA ALA A 14 -6.54 -8.63 0.80
C ALA A 14 -7.49 -9.83 0.93
N GLU A 15 -6.94 -11.03 1.20
CA GLU A 15 -7.75 -12.23 1.40
C GLU A 15 -8.61 -12.16 2.65
N SER A 16 -8.09 -11.59 3.75
CA SER A 16 -8.88 -11.37 4.97
C SER A 16 -10.09 -10.46 4.72
N ILE A 17 -9.95 -9.45 3.85
CA ILE A 17 -11.05 -8.57 3.43
C ILE A 17 -12.06 -9.37 2.58
N ARG A 18 -11.59 -10.15 1.60
CA ARG A 18 -12.46 -10.98 0.76
C ARG A 18 -13.26 -12.01 1.55
N GLN A 19 -12.76 -12.47 2.69
CA GLN A 19 -13.49 -13.40 3.57
C GLN A 19 -14.58 -12.72 4.41
N GLN A 20 -14.49 -11.41 4.63
CA GLN A 20 -15.39 -10.64 5.49
C GLN A 20 -16.52 -9.93 4.72
N HIS A 21 -16.37 -9.78 3.40
CA HIS A 21 -17.28 -9.00 2.56
C HIS A 21 -17.71 -9.79 1.32
N GLU A 22 -18.86 -9.45 0.74
CA GLU A 22 -19.23 -9.97 -0.58
C GLU A 22 -18.22 -9.52 -1.64
N ALA A 23 -18.02 -10.33 -2.69
CA ALA A 23 -16.94 -10.15 -3.66
C ALA A 23 -16.82 -8.72 -4.23
N ARG A 24 -17.95 -8.07 -4.54
CA ARG A 24 -17.95 -6.68 -5.04
C ARG A 24 -17.52 -5.68 -3.97
N ALA A 25 -18.11 -5.78 -2.77
CA ALA A 25 -17.78 -4.89 -1.66
C ALA A 25 -16.32 -5.06 -1.20
N ALA A 26 -15.81 -6.30 -1.24
CA ALA A 26 -14.40 -6.58 -0.96
C ALA A 26 -13.48 -5.89 -1.97
N GLN A 27 -13.78 -6.00 -3.27
CA GLN A 27 -12.97 -5.36 -4.31
C GLN A 27 -13.01 -3.84 -4.21
N ASP A 28 -14.19 -3.26 -3.96
CA ASP A 28 -14.35 -1.81 -3.80
C ASP A 28 -13.52 -1.31 -2.60
N LEU A 29 -13.55 -2.03 -1.47
CA LEU A 29 -12.77 -1.68 -0.28
C LEU A 29 -11.26 -1.84 -0.49
N ILE A 30 -10.82 -2.91 -1.16
CA ILE A 30 -9.40 -3.12 -1.48
C ILE A 30 -8.88 -1.97 -2.34
N SER A 31 -9.59 -1.62 -3.41
CA SER A 31 -9.19 -0.52 -4.30
C SER A 31 -9.20 0.82 -3.59
N GLU A 32 -10.19 1.10 -2.74
CA GLU A 32 -10.21 2.33 -1.94
C GLU A 32 -8.99 2.42 -1.00
N LEU A 33 -8.62 1.32 -0.34
CA LEU A 33 -7.44 1.27 0.53
C LEU A 33 -6.15 1.47 -0.27
N GLU A 34 -6.00 0.83 -1.42
CA GLU A 34 -4.84 1.00 -2.31
C GLU A 34 -4.69 2.45 -2.78
N ASP A 35 -5.79 3.10 -3.17
CA ASP A 35 -5.78 4.51 -3.59
C ASP A 35 -5.36 5.45 -2.44
N LYS A 36 -5.88 5.23 -1.23
CA LYS A 36 -5.56 6.04 -0.04
C LYS A 36 -4.10 5.90 0.36
N VAL A 37 -3.60 4.66 0.40
CA VAL A 37 -2.21 4.39 0.73
C VAL A 37 -1.29 4.93 -0.37
N GLY A 38 -1.63 4.72 -1.64
CA GLY A 38 -0.89 5.26 -2.77
C GLY A 38 -0.78 6.78 -2.70
N SER A 39 -1.87 7.45 -2.36
CA SER A 39 -1.89 8.90 -2.13
C SER A 39 -0.96 9.32 -0.98
N ALA A 40 -1.00 8.62 0.16
CA ALA A 40 -0.12 8.90 1.29
C ALA A 40 1.37 8.70 0.96
N LEU A 41 1.71 7.62 0.25
CA LEU A 41 3.06 7.36 -0.24
C LEU A 41 3.53 8.41 -1.24
N GLY A 42 2.64 8.84 -2.14
CA GLY A 42 2.88 9.94 -3.06
C GLY A 42 3.24 11.23 -2.33
N LEU A 43 2.55 11.57 -1.24
CA LEU A 43 2.88 12.73 -0.40
C LEU A 43 4.25 12.60 0.27
N VAL A 44 4.60 11.42 0.79
CA VAL A 44 5.93 11.16 1.38
C VAL A 44 7.01 11.36 0.32
N MET A 45 6.83 10.79 -0.87
CA MET A 45 7.79 10.92 -1.98
C MET A 45 7.93 12.39 -2.42
N GLN A 46 6.82 13.11 -2.56
CA GLN A 46 6.85 14.53 -2.96
C GLN A 46 7.59 15.38 -1.91
N ARG A 47 7.42 15.09 -0.63
CA ARG A 47 8.01 15.87 0.47
C ARG A 47 9.48 15.52 0.73
N HIS A 48 9.84 14.25 0.63
CA HIS A 48 11.14 13.74 1.08
C HIS A 48 12.03 13.20 -0.06
N GLY A 49 11.48 13.03 -1.26
CA GLY A 49 12.21 12.51 -2.42
C GLY A 49 12.54 11.01 -2.31
N VAL A 50 11.93 10.29 -1.38
CA VAL A 50 12.17 8.87 -1.12
C VAL A 50 10.85 8.11 -1.02
N LEU A 51 10.86 6.86 -1.45
CA LEU A 51 9.79 5.91 -1.16
C LEU A 51 10.09 5.15 0.13
N PRO A 52 9.08 4.91 0.98
CA PRO A 52 9.21 4.04 2.13
C PRO A 52 9.83 2.66 1.81
N ALA A 53 10.61 2.15 2.74
CA ALA A 53 11.22 0.84 2.69
C ALA A 53 10.39 -0.20 3.45
N VAL A 54 10.72 -1.49 3.27
CA VAL A 54 10.10 -2.58 4.04
C VAL A 54 10.29 -2.33 5.54
N GLY A 55 9.22 -2.42 6.32
CA GLY A 55 9.20 -2.14 7.75
C GLY A 55 8.86 -0.69 8.12
N ASP A 56 8.92 0.25 7.16
CA ASP A 56 8.43 1.61 7.39
C ASP A 56 6.91 1.60 7.54
N ARG A 57 6.42 2.57 8.32
CA ARG A 57 5.00 2.71 8.66
C ARG A 57 4.43 3.95 8.00
N VAL A 58 3.19 3.85 7.55
CA VAL A 58 2.45 4.94 6.93
C VAL A 58 1.10 5.05 7.61
N GLU A 59 0.75 6.25 8.02
CA GLU A 59 -0.54 6.56 8.61
C GLU A 59 -1.53 6.88 7.50
N VAL A 60 -2.66 6.17 7.48
CA VAL A 60 -3.75 6.34 6.52
C VAL A 60 -5.06 6.31 7.30
N ASP A 61 -5.86 7.38 7.21
CA ASP A 61 -7.15 7.49 7.91
C ASP A 61 -7.12 7.16 9.43
N SER A 62 -6.03 7.51 10.12
CA SER A 62 -5.77 7.19 11.55
C SER A 62 -5.43 5.73 11.85
N GLU A 63 -5.22 4.91 10.82
CA GLU A 63 -4.68 3.56 10.93
C GLU A 63 -3.22 3.54 10.49
N TRP A 64 -2.43 2.66 11.12
CA TRP A 64 -1.04 2.42 10.72
C TRP A 64 -0.95 1.19 9.84
N LEU A 65 -0.34 1.38 8.68
CA LEU A 65 0.01 0.30 7.75
C LEU A 65 1.53 0.20 7.68
N VAL A 66 2.04 -1.01 7.44
CA VAL A 66 3.48 -1.26 7.29
C VAL A 66 3.76 -1.74 5.88
N ILE A 67 4.86 -1.25 5.28
CA ILE A 67 5.36 -1.80 4.02
C ILE A 67 5.85 -3.22 4.28
N SER A 68 5.15 -4.23 3.77
CA SER A 68 5.47 -5.64 3.96
C SER A 68 6.46 -6.15 2.91
N ALA A 69 6.39 -5.62 1.69
CA ALA A 69 7.27 -6.00 0.59
C ALA A 69 7.60 -4.82 -0.31
N ARG A 70 8.78 -4.91 -0.93
CA ARG A 70 9.23 -3.98 -1.97
C ARG A 70 9.99 -4.76 -3.04
N THR A 71 9.56 -4.65 -4.28
CA THR A 71 10.23 -5.24 -5.45
C THR A 71 10.33 -4.21 -6.58
N PHE A 72 10.93 -4.60 -7.70
CA PHE A 72 11.16 -3.75 -8.85
C PHE A 72 10.58 -4.40 -10.11
N GLY A 73 9.78 -3.64 -10.86
CA GLY A 73 9.34 -3.99 -12.20
C GLY A 73 10.50 -3.91 -13.20
N GLN A 74 10.37 -4.61 -14.33
CA GLN A 74 11.37 -4.57 -15.40
C GLN A 74 11.48 -3.19 -16.07
N ASP A 75 10.44 -2.37 -15.97
CA ASP A 75 10.36 -0.99 -16.42
C ASP A 75 10.98 0.02 -15.43
N GLY A 76 11.49 -0.46 -14.29
CA GLY A 76 12.05 0.37 -13.23
C GLY A 76 11.03 0.91 -12.22
N SER A 77 9.75 0.52 -12.33
CA SER A 77 8.74 0.81 -11.31
C SER A 77 9.07 0.13 -9.99
N VAL A 78 8.76 0.79 -8.87
CA VAL A 78 8.84 0.16 -7.54
C VAL A 78 7.47 -0.42 -7.21
N TRP A 79 7.42 -1.70 -6.88
CA TRP A 79 6.20 -2.36 -6.43
C TRP A 79 6.22 -2.50 -4.92
N LEU A 80 5.19 -1.98 -4.27
CA LEU A 80 5.05 -2.00 -2.82
C LEU A 80 3.86 -2.87 -2.43
N SER A 81 4.00 -3.54 -1.28
CA SER A 81 2.87 -4.18 -0.61
C SER A 81 2.74 -3.68 0.80
N VAL A 82 1.50 -3.54 1.27
CA VAL A 82 1.19 -3.07 2.63
C VAL A 82 0.27 -4.01 3.36
N GLN A 83 0.43 -4.06 4.68
CA GLN A 83 -0.44 -4.80 5.58
C GLN A 83 -0.74 -3.97 6.83
N PRO A 84 -1.78 -4.32 7.61
CA PRO A 84 -2.06 -3.69 8.89
C PRO A 84 -0.85 -3.79 9.80
N PHE A 85 -0.49 -2.68 10.43
CA PHE A 85 0.51 -2.71 11.48
C PHE A 85 -0.17 -3.22 12.76
N ALA A 86 0.08 -4.48 13.11
CA ALA A 86 -0.24 -5.00 14.44
C ALA A 86 0.72 -4.34 15.44
N GLY A 87 0.18 -3.45 16.27
CA GLY A 87 0.92 -2.72 17.30
C GLY A 87 1.58 -3.62 18.34
#